data_AF-A0A8I2ZGL9-F1
#
_entry.id   AF-A0A8I2ZGL9-F1
#
_cell.length_a   1.000
_cell.length_b   1.000
_cell.length_c   1.000
_cell.angle_alpha   90.00
_cell.angle_beta   90.00
_cell.angle_gamma   90.00
#
_symmetry.space_group_name_H-M   'P 1'
#
loop_
_entity.id
_entity.type
_entity.pdbx_description
1 polymer ?
#
loop_
_entity_poly.entity_id
_entity_poly.type
_entity_poly.pdbx_seq_one_letter_code
_entity_poly.pdbx_strand_id
1 'polypeptide(L)'
;MGMKKPLLTIYDGPEKTDPVLAETSPLNYTMSQRSTITLPPGAATNPGTAPLVINLKYEYSLKTIVFSFTLAVPPPPSRKGDPPQEEAFEWRSTFGDEVKHLTGGSVFSSGWKLVRLWGPENRSGAAGPGFASDGKEIVAVMARSMSASMTKSALFAFMGTGLTGQMGAQWELVALASAIQMWWAWTTGTASST
;
A
#
# COMPACT_ATOMS: atom_id res chain seq x y z
N MET A 1 -16.57 -20.99 16.73
CA MET A 1 -15.29 -20.40 16.29
C MET A 1 -15.59 -18.97 15.86
N GLY A 2 -15.36 -17.98 16.73
CA GLY A 2 -15.79 -16.60 16.45
C GLY A 2 -15.03 -16.04 15.25
N MET A 3 -15.75 -15.65 14.19
CA MET A 3 -15.14 -14.96 13.06
C MET A 3 -14.46 -13.69 13.59
N LYS A 4 -13.14 -13.62 13.48
CA LYS A 4 -12.39 -12.41 13.81
C LYS A 4 -12.88 -11.33 12.85
N LYS A 5 -13.51 -10.28 13.38
CA LYS A 5 -14.01 -9.15 12.58
C LYS A 5 -12.85 -8.56 11.76
N PRO A 6 -13.09 -8.20 10.49
CA PRO A 6 -12.08 -7.51 9.70
C PRO A 6 -11.72 -6.18 10.37
N LEU A 7 -10.46 -5.78 10.24
CA LEU A 7 -9.97 -4.51 10.77
C LEU A 7 -10.45 -3.34 9.89
N LEU A 8 -10.51 -3.56 8.58
CA LEU A 8 -10.99 -2.62 7.56
C LEU A 8 -11.85 -3.37 6.55
N THR A 9 -12.97 -2.76 6.15
CA THR A 9 -13.77 -3.18 4.99
C THR A 9 -13.93 -1.95 4.09
N ILE A 10 -13.62 -2.11 2.80
CA ILE A 10 -13.78 -1.10 1.76
C ILE A 10 -14.97 -1.50 0.89
N TYR A 11 -15.88 -0.58 0.63
CA TYR A 11 -17.10 -0.79 -0.16
C TYR A 11 -17.03 -0.01 -1.48
N ASP A 12 -17.67 -0.54 -2.52
CA ASP A 12 -17.83 0.09 -3.84
C ASP A 12 -19.01 1.07 -3.85
N GLY A 13 -18.94 2.04 -2.93
CA GLY A 13 -20.00 3.01 -2.72
C GLY A 13 -20.05 3.55 -1.29
N PRO A 14 -20.93 4.52 -1.03
CA PRO A 14 -21.01 5.20 0.26
C PRO A 14 -21.68 4.35 1.35
N GLU A 15 -22.44 3.33 0.99
CA GLU A 15 -23.25 2.54 1.92
C GLU A 15 -22.61 1.19 2.25
N LYS A 16 -22.88 0.66 3.45
CA LYS A 16 -22.36 -0.66 3.87
C LYS A 16 -23.03 -1.84 3.16
N THR A 17 -24.10 -1.57 2.41
CA THR A 17 -24.79 -2.53 1.57
C THR A 17 -24.18 -2.65 0.18
N ASP A 18 -23.31 -1.70 -0.19
CA ASP A 18 -22.63 -1.72 -1.47
C ASP A 18 -21.64 -2.90 -1.54
N PRO A 19 -21.23 -3.35 -2.73
CA PRO A 19 -20.31 -4.47 -2.88
C PRO A 19 -19.00 -4.25 -2.12
N VAL A 20 -18.49 -5.29 -1.45
CA VAL A 20 -17.18 -5.21 -0.79
C VAL A 20 -16.08 -5.23 -1.84
N LEU A 21 -15.12 -4.29 -1.74
CA LEU A 21 -13.93 -4.23 -2.59
C LEU A 21 -12.70 -4.86 -1.94
N ALA A 22 -12.54 -4.68 -0.64
CA ALA A 22 -11.41 -5.26 0.09
C ALA A 22 -11.73 -5.41 1.57
N GLU A 23 -11.16 -6.44 2.19
CA GLU A 23 -11.18 -6.62 3.64
C GLU A 23 -9.77 -6.88 4.16
N THR A 24 -9.48 -6.42 5.38
CA THR A 24 -8.21 -6.73 6.03
C THR A 24 -8.42 -7.52 7.32
N SER A 25 -7.57 -8.50 7.59
CA SER A 25 -7.53 -9.13 8.90
C SER A 25 -6.76 -8.27 9.91
N PRO A 26 -7.04 -8.39 11.21
CA PRO A 26 -6.23 -7.75 12.24
C PRO A 26 -4.75 -8.17 12.13
N LEU A 27 -3.84 -7.24 12.40
CA LEU A 27 -2.41 -7.55 12.50
C LEU A 27 -2.19 -8.58 13.61
N ASN A 28 -1.55 -9.70 13.27
CA ASN A 28 -1.21 -10.73 14.24
C ASN A 28 0.24 -10.60 14.69
N TYR A 29 0.44 -10.24 15.97
CA TYR A 29 1.76 -9.86 16.52
C TYR A 29 2.63 -11.04 16.99
N THR A 30 2.13 -12.28 16.96
CA THR A 30 2.79 -13.44 17.63
C THR A 30 3.56 -14.41 16.74
N MET A 31 3.31 -14.44 15.42
CA MET A 31 4.05 -15.28 14.46
C MET A 31 4.36 -14.46 13.22
N SER A 32 5.65 -14.29 12.89
CA SER A 32 6.18 -13.64 11.67
C SER A 32 5.15 -12.67 11.06
N GLN A 33 4.99 -11.52 11.70
CA GLN A 33 3.81 -10.65 11.69
C GLN A 33 3.15 -10.53 10.31
N ARG A 34 1.98 -11.17 10.15
CA ARG A 34 1.20 -11.22 8.90
C ARG A 34 -0.22 -10.73 9.13
N SER A 35 -0.67 -9.81 8.29
CA SER A 35 -2.08 -9.53 8.00
C SER A 35 -2.41 -10.08 6.61
N THR A 36 -3.69 -10.24 6.33
CA THR A 36 -4.20 -10.56 5.00
C THR A 36 -5.07 -9.43 4.49
N ILE A 37 -4.93 -9.11 3.22
CA ILE A 37 -5.85 -8.27 2.45
C ILE A 37 -6.58 -9.21 1.50
N THR A 38 -7.91 -9.22 1.55
CA THR A 38 -8.75 -10.09 0.73
C THR A 38 -9.57 -9.24 -0.22
N LEU A 39 -9.44 -9.48 -1.53
CA LEU A 39 -10.35 -8.94 -2.54
C LEU A 39 -11.38 -10.03 -2.89
N PRO A 40 -12.69 -9.80 -2.67
CA PRO A 40 -13.70 -10.79 -3.01
C PRO A 40 -13.86 -10.96 -4.53
N PRO A 41 -14.52 -12.05 -4.97
CA PRO A 41 -14.85 -12.25 -6.38
C PRO A 41 -15.65 -11.06 -6.94
N GLY A 42 -15.24 -10.53 -8.09
CA GLY A 42 -15.85 -9.34 -8.69
C GLY A 42 -15.22 -8.01 -8.25
N ALA A 43 -14.48 -7.96 -7.14
CA ALA A 43 -13.75 -6.75 -6.73
C ALA A 43 -12.42 -6.65 -7.49
N ALA A 44 -12.42 -5.90 -8.60
CA ALA A 44 -11.28 -5.83 -9.53
C ALA A 44 -10.78 -7.22 -10.02
N THR A 45 -11.59 -8.26 -9.84
CA THR A 45 -11.36 -9.64 -10.24
C THR A 45 -12.51 -10.05 -11.16
N ASN A 46 -12.28 -11.04 -12.03
CA ASN A 46 -13.36 -11.53 -12.89
C ASN A 46 -14.46 -12.19 -12.04
N PRO A 47 -15.75 -11.94 -12.31
CA PRO A 47 -16.85 -12.65 -11.66
C PRO A 47 -16.65 -14.17 -11.75
N GLY A 48 -16.83 -14.88 -10.63
CA GLY A 48 -16.66 -16.35 -10.55
C GLY A 48 -15.23 -16.83 -10.25
N THR A 49 -14.26 -15.93 -10.06
CA THR A 49 -12.90 -16.27 -9.60
C THR A 49 -12.89 -16.47 -8.08
N ALA A 50 -11.95 -17.28 -7.56
CA ALA A 50 -11.72 -17.34 -6.11
C ALA A 50 -11.28 -15.96 -5.56
N PRO A 51 -11.57 -15.65 -4.27
CA PRO A 51 -11.06 -14.43 -3.64
C PRO A 51 -9.53 -14.35 -3.74
N LEU A 52 -9.02 -13.16 -4.04
CA LEU A 52 -7.59 -12.90 -4.04
C LEU A 52 -7.15 -12.57 -2.60
N VAL A 53 -6.23 -13.36 -2.05
CA VAL A 53 -5.73 -13.16 -0.68
C VAL A 53 -4.25 -12.80 -0.72
N ILE A 54 -3.93 -11.59 -0.29
CA ILE A 54 -2.59 -11.03 -0.25
C ILE A 54 -2.09 -11.01 1.19
N ASN A 55 -0.87 -11.52 1.40
CA ASN A 55 -0.21 -11.43 2.71
C ASN A 55 0.50 -10.09 2.82
N LEU A 56 0.07 -9.25 3.76
CA LEU A 56 0.81 -8.07 4.19
C LEU A 56 1.77 -8.51 5.30
N LYS A 57 3.04 -8.62 4.93
CA LYS A 57 4.13 -8.89 5.86
C LYS A 57 4.52 -7.60 6.56
N TYR A 58 4.91 -7.72 7.81
CA TYR A 58 5.45 -6.65 8.62
C TYR A 58 6.75 -7.14 9.25
N GLU A 59 7.81 -6.36 9.08
CA GLU A 59 9.13 -6.65 9.61
C GLU A 59 9.59 -5.48 10.48
N TYR A 60 9.99 -5.80 11.71
CA TYR A 60 10.54 -4.85 12.66
C TYR A 60 12.05 -5.03 12.75
N SER A 61 12.80 -3.98 12.45
CA SER A 61 14.20 -3.85 12.85
C SER A 61 14.29 -2.76 13.93
N LEU A 62 15.35 -2.78 14.75
CA LEU A 62 15.59 -1.80 15.82
C LEU A 62 15.54 -0.33 15.37
N LYS A 63 15.55 -0.04 14.06
CA LYS A 63 15.53 1.32 13.51
C LYS A 63 14.44 1.56 12.47
N THR A 64 13.81 0.53 11.93
CA THR A 64 12.86 0.66 10.82
C THR A 64 11.76 -0.38 10.89
N ILE A 65 10.56 0.07 10.56
CA ILE A 65 9.42 -0.77 10.25
C ILE A 65 9.30 -0.85 8.73
N VAL A 66 9.08 -2.04 8.19
CA VAL A 66 8.80 -2.27 6.77
C VAL A 66 7.51 -3.10 6.66
N PHE A 67 6.58 -2.65 5.82
CA PHE A 67 5.46 -3.49 5.39
C PHE A 67 5.68 -3.90 3.95
N SER A 68 5.47 -5.17 3.63
CA SER A 68 5.66 -5.66 2.27
C SER A 68 4.55 -6.59 1.82
N PHE A 69 4.28 -6.58 0.53
CA PHE A 69 3.37 -7.53 -0.10
C PHE A 69 3.86 -7.87 -1.49
N THR A 70 3.31 -8.97 -2.02
CA THR A 70 3.61 -9.46 -3.35
C THR A 70 2.29 -9.66 -4.08
N LEU A 71 2.24 -9.27 -5.35
CA LEU A 71 1.04 -9.33 -6.16
C LEU A 71 1.40 -9.55 -7.63
N ALA A 72 0.61 -10.36 -8.34
CA ALA A 72 0.69 -10.47 -9.78
C ALA A 72 0.11 -9.21 -10.45
N VAL A 73 0.92 -8.51 -11.24
CA VAL A 73 0.49 -7.32 -11.98
C VAL A 73 0.47 -7.61 -13.49
N PRO A 74 -0.39 -6.93 -14.27
CA PRO A 74 -0.37 -7.03 -15.72
C PRO A 74 1.00 -6.68 -16.31
N PRO A 75 1.40 -7.29 -17.43
CA PRO A 75 2.64 -6.90 -18.09
C PRO A 75 2.55 -5.44 -18.58
N PRO A 76 3.69 -4.72 -18.65
CA PRO A 76 3.71 -3.37 -19.19
C PRO A 76 3.27 -3.36 -20.66
N PRO A 77 2.84 -2.21 -21.20
CA PRO A 77 2.37 -2.10 -22.59
C PRO A 77 3.36 -2.63 -23.65
N SER A 78 4.67 -2.53 -23.38
CA SER A 78 5.73 -3.05 -24.24
C SER A 78 5.79 -4.57 -24.35
N ARG A 79 5.15 -5.28 -23.40
CA ARG A 79 5.09 -6.75 -23.30
C ARG A 79 3.65 -7.26 -23.28
N LYS A 80 2.75 -6.55 -23.97
CA LYS A 80 1.34 -6.93 -24.06
C LYS A 80 1.20 -8.37 -24.59
N GLY A 81 0.53 -9.22 -23.83
CA GLY A 81 0.33 -10.64 -24.15
C GLY A 81 1.17 -11.60 -23.30
N ASP A 82 2.21 -11.09 -22.62
CA ASP A 82 2.91 -11.85 -21.59
C ASP A 82 1.96 -12.21 -20.42
N PRO A 83 2.23 -13.30 -19.69
CA PRO A 83 1.51 -13.58 -18.46
C PRO A 83 1.76 -12.48 -17.41
N PRO A 84 0.80 -12.24 -16.48
CA PRO A 84 1.02 -11.38 -15.32
C PRO A 84 2.29 -11.78 -14.57
N GLN A 85 3.02 -10.78 -14.06
CA GLN A 85 4.27 -11.01 -13.35
C GLN A 85 4.09 -10.75 -11.86
N GLU A 86 4.63 -11.65 -11.05
CA GLU A 86 4.67 -11.48 -9.61
C GLU A 86 5.68 -10.39 -9.25
N GLU A 87 5.21 -9.33 -8.60
CA GLU A 87 6.02 -8.20 -8.18
C GLU A 87 5.91 -7.97 -6.68
N ALA A 88 7.02 -7.54 -6.07
CA ALA A 88 7.10 -7.23 -4.65
C ALA A 88 7.11 -5.73 -4.41
N PHE A 89 6.43 -5.31 -3.35
CA PHE A 89 6.28 -3.92 -2.96
C PHE A 89 6.59 -3.73 -1.48
N GLU A 90 7.19 -2.60 -1.13
CA GLU A 90 7.58 -2.25 0.23
C GLU A 90 7.14 -0.84 0.62
N TRP A 91 6.35 -0.73 1.69
CA TRP A 91 6.16 0.51 2.40
C TRP A 91 7.38 0.80 3.27
N ARG A 92 8.06 1.90 2.99
CA ARG A 92 9.23 2.39 3.72
C ARG A 92 8.94 3.74 4.34
N SER A 93 9.34 3.93 5.60
CA SER A 93 9.25 5.24 6.25
C SER A 93 10.08 6.29 5.48
N THR A 94 9.58 7.52 5.42
CA THR A 94 10.24 8.60 4.71
C THR A 94 9.94 9.98 5.30
N PHE A 95 10.93 10.87 5.16
CA PHE A 95 10.86 12.32 5.40
C PHE A 95 11.21 13.09 4.11
N GLY A 96 11.22 12.38 2.98
CA GLY A 96 11.67 12.88 1.68
C GLY A 96 10.71 13.87 1.03
N ASP A 97 11.12 14.42 -0.11
CA ASP A 97 10.35 15.46 -0.80
C ASP A 97 9.01 14.93 -1.32
N GLU A 98 8.86 13.63 -1.53
CA GLU A 98 7.60 13.00 -1.91
C GLU A 98 6.47 13.24 -0.88
N VAL A 99 6.77 13.20 0.43
CA VAL A 99 5.78 13.50 1.48
C VAL A 99 5.61 15.00 1.71
N LYS A 100 6.66 15.81 1.49
CA LYS A 100 6.57 17.27 1.57
C LYS A 100 5.68 17.82 0.47
N HIS A 101 5.84 17.37 -0.77
CA HIS A 101 4.98 17.78 -1.88
C HIS A 101 3.51 17.41 -1.61
N LEU A 102 3.26 16.18 -1.12
CA LEU A 102 1.90 15.74 -0.81
C LEU A 102 1.23 16.59 0.29
N THR A 103 2.03 17.15 1.21
CA THR A 103 1.54 17.95 2.36
C THR A 103 1.60 19.47 2.12
N GLY A 104 1.87 19.92 0.89
CA GLY A 104 1.95 21.36 0.57
C GLY A 104 3.22 22.05 1.07
N GLY A 105 4.34 21.33 1.18
CA GLY A 105 5.65 21.87 1.50
C GLY A 105 6.03 21.91 2.98
N SER A 106 5.26 21.25 3.86
CA SER A 106 5.57 21.22 5.29
C SER A 106 6.91 20.50 5.56
N VAL A 107 7.80 21.16 6.31
CA VAL A 107 9.12 20.61 6.68
C VAL A 107 9.06 19.54 7.77
N PHE A 108 7.97 19.48 8.53
CA PHE A 108 7.75 18.45 9.54
C PHE A 108 7.18 17.16 8.95
N SER A 109 6.88 17.13 7.64
CA SER A 109 6.14 16.04 7.03
C SER A 109 6.91 14.72 7.08
N SER A 110 6.24 13.72 7.64
CA SER A 110 6.68 12.33 7.70
C SER A 110 5.59 11.42 7.16
N GLY A 111 6.00 10.26 6.68
CA GLY A 111 5.08 9.30 6.13
C GLY A 111 5.77 8.06 5.62
N TRP A 112 5.14 7.48 4.61
CA TRP A 112 5.51 6.22 4.01
C TRP A 112 5.48 6.34 2.50
N LYS A 113 6.42 5.68 1.83
CA LYS A 113 6.43 5.49 0.39
C LYS A 113 6.34 4.02 0.06
N LEU A 114 5.51 3.69 -0.93
CA LEU A 114 5.43 2.35 -1.51
C LEU A 114 6.44 2.26 -2.63
N VAL A 115 7.40 1.37 -2.47
CA VAL A 115 8.50 1.14 -3.40
C VAL A 115 8.22 -0.14 -4.17
N ARG A 116 8.33 -0.09 -5.50
CA ARG A 116 8.26 -1.26 -6.38
C ARG A 116 9.64 -1.91 -6.44
N LEU A 117 9.78 -3.13 -5.94
CA LEU A 117 11.11 -3.75 -5.78
C LEU A 117 11.71 -4.23 -7.09
N TRP A 118 10.86 -4.73 -7.97
CA TRP A 118 11.25 -5.32 -9.25
C TRP A 118 10.29 -4.78 -10.32
N GLY A 119 10.67 -3.68 -10.95
CA GLY A 119 9.89 -3.03 -12.00
C GLY A 119 10.78 -2.57 -13.16
N PRO A 120 10.22 -2.43 -14.38
CA PRO A 120 10.98 -2.01 -15.56
C PRO A 120 11.57 -0.60 -15.43
N GLU A 121 10.97 0.24 -14.59
CA GLU A 121 11.39 1.63 -14.37
C GLU A 121 12.50 1.76 -13.33
N ASN A 122 12.96 0.67 -12.69
CA ASN A 122 14.06 0.73 -11.73
C ASN A 122 15.35 1.21 -12.39
N ARG A 123 15.98 2.23 -11.80
CA ARG A 123 17.18 2.86 -12.36
C ARG A 123 18.44 2.34 -11.67
N SER A 124 19.48 2.08 -12.46
CA SER A 124 20.84 1.84 -11.97
C SER A 124 21.46 3.19 -11.55
N GLY A 125 21.27 3.62 -10.31
CA GLY A 125 21.86 4.89 -9.82
C GLY A 125 21.09 5.57 -8.69
N ALA A 126 21.63 6.71 -8.24
CA ALA A 126 21.21 7.43 -7.03
C ALA A 126 19.81 8.07 -7.11
N ALA A 127 19.27 8.37 -5.92
CA ALA A 127 17.98 8.98 -5.65
C ALA A 127 17.63 10.17 -6.58
N GLY A 128 16.35 10.29 -6.93
CA GLY A 128 15.81 11.42 -7.68
C GLY A 128 14.29 11.52 -7.51
N PRO A 129 13.62 12.56 -8.03
CA PRO A 129 12.18 12.70 -7.92
C PRO A 129 11.44 11.44 -8.41
N GLY A 130 10.62 10.84 -7.55
CA GLY A 130 9.89 9.60 -7.84
C GLY A 130 10.67 8.30 -7.61
N PHE A 131 11.90 8.37 -7.11
CA PHE A 131 12.74 7.20 -6.84
C PHE A 131 13.24 7.19 -5.39
N ALA A 132 13.29 5.99 -4.80
CA ALA A 132 13.92 5.75 -3.51
C ALA A 132 15.45 5.86 -3.61
N SER A 133 16.12 5.89 -2.45
CA SER A 133 17.57 6.07 -2.37
C SER A 133 18.38 4.95 -3.04
N ASP A 134 17.77 3.78 -3.21
CA ASP A 134 18.31 2.61 -3.88
C ASP A 134 17.87 2.50 -5.35
N GLY A 135 17.40 3.60 -5.96
CA GLY A 135 17.05 3.69 -7.38
C GLY A 135 15.72 3.03 -7.74
N LYS A 136 14.98 2.52 -6.75
CA LYS A 136 13.70 1.84 -6.96
C LYS A 136 12.56 2.84 -7.08
N GLU A 137 11.62 2.53 -7.96
CA GLU A 137 10.47 3.39 -8.23
C GLU A 137 9.56 3.54 -6.99
N ILE A 138 9.13 4.78 -6.71
CA ILE A 138 8.08 5.08 -5.75
C ILE A 138 6.74 5.12 -6.49
N VAL A 139 5.83 4.24 -6.11
CA VAL A 139 4.54 4.02 -6.79
C VAL A 139 3.32 4.53 -6.01
N ALA A 140 3.48 4.80 -4.71
CA ALA A 140 2.47 5.48 -3.90
C ALA A 140 3.12 6.14 -2.68
N VAL A 141 2.44 7.10 -2.08
CA VAL A 141 2.87 7.78 -0.86
C VAL A 141 1.70 7.99 0.07
N MET A 142 1.96 7.85 1.36
CA MET A 142 1.05 8.21 2.43
C MET A 142 1.75 9.14 3.42
N ALA A 143 1.20 10.32 3.68
CA ALA A 143 1.75 11.29 4.63
C ALA A 143 0.82 11.54 5.81
N ARG A 144 1.38 11.83 6.99
CA ARG A 144 0.60 12.51 8.05
C ARG A 144 0.18 13.86 7.52
N SER A 145 -1.10 14.16 7.59
CA SER A 145 -1.52 15.55 7.41
C SER A 145 -1.25 16.28 8.72
N MET A 146 -0.22 17.13 8.73
CA MET A 146 0.08 18.05 9.85
C MET A 146 -0.31 19.49 9.52
N SER A 147 -1.16 19.68 8.50
CA SER A 147 -1.71 21.00 8.20
C SER A 147 -2.54 21.52 9.38
N ALA A 148 -2.76 22.83 9.47
CA ALA A 148 -3.62 23.48 10.47
C ALA A 148 -5.10 22.98 10.50
N SER A 149 -5.46 22.00 9.66
CA SER A 149 -6.76 21.34 9.62
C SER A 149 -6.76 20.11 10.53
N MET A 150 -7.36 20.21 11.71
CA MET A 150 -7.55 19.08 12.65
C MET A 150 -8.43 17.94 12.09
N THR A 151 -9.03 18.12 10.92
CA THR A 151 -9.94 17.16 10.27
C THR A 151 -9.26 16.26 9.25
N LYS A 152 -8.03 16.56 8.81
CA LYS A 152 -7.28 15.73 7.86
C LYS A 152 -6.28 14.89 8.65
N SER A 153 -6.44 13.58 8.66
CA SER A 153 -5.53 12.68 9.39
C SER A 153 -4.39 12.20 8.49
N ALA A 154 -4.70 11.78 7.27
CA ALA A 154 -3.73 11.26 6.31
C ALA A 154 -3.98 11.80 4.90
N LEU A 155 -2.93 11.85 4.09
CA LEU A 155 -3.01 12.06 2.65
C LEU A 155 -2.41 10.84 1.97
N PHE A 156 -3.05 10.36 0.90
CA PHE A 156 -2.56 9.26 0.07
C PHE A 156 -2.57 9.72 -1.38
N ALA A 157 -1.54 9.35 -2.13
CA ALA A 157 -1.48 9.56 -3.57
C ALA A 157 -0.70 8.43 -4.24
N PHE A 158 -1.16 8.02 -5.42
CA PHE A 158 -0.33 7.22 -6.33
C PHE A 158 0.79 8.09 -6.92
N MET A 159 1.89 7.44 -7.30
CA MET A 159 3.05 8.07 -7.93
C MET A 159 3.63 7.14 -9.01
N GLY A 160 4.52 7.65 -9.86
CA GLY A 160 5.17 6.86 -10.90
C GLY A 160 4.17 6.09 -11.77
N THR A 161 4.47 4.83 -12.04
CA THR A 161 3.60 3.88 -12.75
C THR A 161 2.29 3.60 -12.01
N GLY A 162 2.21 3.85 -10.70
CA GLY A 162 0.97 3.76 -9.93
C GLY A 162 -0.10 4.76 -10.38
N LEU A 163 0.27 5.89 -10.99
CA LEU A 163 -0.67 6.87 -11.55
C LEU A 163 -1.26 6.47 -12.90
N THR A 164 -0.70 5.44 -13.54
CA THR A 164 -1.00 5.11 -14.94
C THR A 164 -2.04 3.99 -15.10
N GLY A 165 -2.41 3.33 -14.00
CA GLY A 165 -3.26 2.12 -14.03
C GLY A 165 -2.57 0.87 -14.58
N GLN A 166 -1.28 0.94 -14.93
CA GLN A 166 -0.54 -0.18 -15.52
C GLN A 166 -0.46 -1.43 -14.63
N MET A 167 -0.47 -1.25 -13.30
CA MET A 167 -0.44 -2.36 -12.35
C MET A 167 -1.83 -2.97 -12.07
N GLY A 168 -2.89 -2.38 -12.65
CA GLY A 168 -4.26 -2.87 -12.58
C GLY A 168 -4.99 -2.53 -11.26
N ALA A 169 -6.32 -2.60 -11.32
CA ALA A 169 -7.19 -2.23 -10.21
C ALA A 169 -6.99 -3.08 -8.94
N GLN A 170 -6.55 -4.34 -9.08
CA GLN A 170 -6.22 -5.19 -7.93
C GLN A 170 -5.06 -4.59 -7.13
N TRP A 171 -4.03 -4.12 -7.82
CA TRP A 171 -2.89 -3.47 -7.19
C TRP A 171 -3.30 -2.17 -6.51
N GLU A 172 -4.14 -1.36 -7.17
CA GLU A 172 -4.62 -0.09 -6.62
C GLU A 172 -5.37 -0.31 -5.29
N LEU A 173 -6.28 -1.30 -5.25
CA LEU A 173 -7.02 -1.65 -4.04
C LEU A 173 -6.11 -2.20 -2.94
N VAL A 174 -5.14 -3.05 -3.27
CA VAL A 174 -4.19 -3.61 -2.29
C VAL A 174 -3.26 -2.52 -1.74
N ALA A 175 -2.79 -1.62 -2.60
CA ALA A 175 -1.97 -0.48 -2.20
C ALA A 175 -2.74 0.45 -1.26
N LEU A 176 -4.00 0.78 -1.56
CA LEU A 176 -4.84 1.60 -0.71
C LEU A 176 -5.17 0.92 0.63
N ALA A 177 -5.62 -0.35 0.59
CA ALA A 177 -5.99 -1.12 1.78
C ALA A 177 -4.79 -1.31 2.72
N SER A 178 -3.61 -1.63 2.18
CA SER A 178 -2.38 -1.75 2.97
C SER A 178 -1.97 -0.42 3.59
N ALA A 179 -2.12 0.70 2.88
CA ALA A 179 -1.80 2.02 3.39
C ALA A 179 -2.72 2.40 4.58
N ILE A 180 -4.03 2.22 4.44
CA ILE A 180 -5.00 2.50 5.52
C ILE A 180 -4.75 1.60 6.73
N GLN A 181 -4.51 0.31 6.50
CA GLN A 181 -4.20 -0.63 7.57
C GLN A 181 -2.92 -0.23 8.33
N MET A 182 -1.85 0.12 7.60
CA MET A 182 -0.61 0.62 8.18
C MET A 182 -0.82 1.93 8.96
N TRP A 183 -1.58 2.87 8.39
CA TRP A 183 -1.93 4.13 9.04
C TRP A 183 -2.64 3.92 10.37
N TRP A 184 -3.65 3.05 10.36
CA TRP A 184 -4.38 2.68 11.57
C TRP A 184 -3.43 2.11 12.61
N ALA A 185 -2.61 1.13 12.22
CA ALA A 185 -1.65 0.48 13.11
C ALA A 185 -0.65 1.46 13.75
N TRP A 186 -0.23 2.46 12.96
CA TRP A 186 0.70 3.49 13.39
C TRP A 186 0.07 4.56 14.29
N THR A 187 -1.20 4.90 14.08
CA THR A 187 -1.89 5.93 14.87
C THR A 187 -2.45 5.40 16.18
N THR A 188 -2.87 4.14 16.24
CA THR A 188 -3.36 3.52 17.48
C THR A 188 -2.25 3.00 18.39
N GLY A 189 -0.98 3.31 18.09
CA GLY A 189 0.17 2.88 18.89
C GLY A 189 0.44 1.37 18.83
N THR A 190 -0.31 0.61 18.04
CA THR A 190 -0.16 -0.85 17.94
C THR A 190 1.10 -1.26 17.17
N ALA A 191 1.69 -0.35 16.38
CA ALA A 191 3.03 -0.50 15.81
C ALA A 191 4.14 0.09 16.71
N SER A 192 3.78 0.71 17.84
CA SER A 192 4.68 1.43 18.75
C SER A 192 4.85 0.75 20.11
N SER A 193 4.01 -0.24 20.42
CA SER A 193 3.98 -0.92 21.71
C SER A 193 4.66 -2.29 21.65
N THR A 194 6.00 -2.29 21.70
CA THR A 194 6.82 -3.28 22.43
C THR A 194 8.26 -2.80 22.49
#